data_AF-A0AA42XT08-F1
#
_entry.id   AF-A0AA42XT08-F1
#
_cell.length_a   1.000
_cell.length_b   1.000
_cell.length_c   1.000
_cell.angle_alpha   90.00
_cell.angle_beta   90.00
_cell.angle_gamma   90.00
#
_symmetry.space_group_name_H-M   'P 1'
#
loop_
_entity.id
_entity.type
_entity.pdbx_description
1 polymer ?
#
loop_
_entity_poly.entity_id
_entity_poly.type
_entity_poly.pdbx_seq_one_letter_code
_entity_poly.pdbx_strand_id
1 'polypeptide(L)'
;MGTVYSFWFLTRHAAQCMGEIMTRDARLRVIVGSILVLSTFGGSASAQRGGDGLYGRWDRGLVLALGAGPGATWFSRQADISIVGEARLLVADAAGLVLSGRWGPDSGQYLFLGVDVRPLFPALFFLYKQTWNEFADLMLQSIYVELGAAFLLDGNQSSALGVGFGFGIPIYRPLTTLRGLWFQIGTRYISADPSNRNTQPDVDRSEWTLYLTFVVRLGFKANIGHWEPARYRHR
;
A
#
# COMPACT_ATOMS: atom_id res chain seq x y z
N MET A 1 -32.62 -51.88 22.03
CA MET A 1 -32.14 -51.08 20.89
C MET A 1 -32.67 -49.66 21.05
N GLY A 2 -31.84 -48.69 21.42
CA GLY A 2 -32.29 -47.29 21.55
C GLY A 2 -31.43 -46.46 22.48
N THR A 3 -30.23 -46.04 22.04
CA THR A 3 -29.44 -45.00 22.74
C THR A 3 -28.27 -44.45 21.90
N VAL A 4 -28.47 -43.86 20.70
CA VAL A 4 -27.35 -43.20 19.98
C VAL A 4 -27.73 -41.95 19.15
N TYR A 5 -28.87 -41.28 19.40
CA TYR A 5 -29.29 -40.15 18.54
C TYR A 5 -29.34 -38.75 19.17
N SER A 6 -28.84 -38.56 20.39
CA SER A 6 -28.98 -37.25 21.07
C SER A 6 -27.71 -36.38 21.13
N PHE A 7 -26.56 -36.84 20.61
CA PHE A 7 -25.29 -36.09 20.73
C PHE A 7 -24.90 -35.26 19.48
N TRP A 8 -25.63 -35.44 18.37
CA TRP A 8 -25.28 -34.80 17.09
C TRP A 8 -26.03 -33.49 16.79
N PHE A 9 -27.03 -33.12 17.61
CA PHE A 9 -27.84 -31.92 17.38
C PHE A 9 -27.41 -30.69 18.19
N LEU A 10 -26.62 -30.84 19.27
CA LEU A 10 -26.18 -29.70 20.10
C LEU A 10 -24.91 -29.01 19.58
N THR A 11 -24.08 -29.65 18.77
CA THR A 11 -22.83 -29.07 18.23
C THR A 11 -23.04 -28.23 16.97
N ARG A 12 -24.18 -28.34 16.28
CA ARG A 12 -24.48 -27.52 15.08
C ARG A 12 -25.12 -26.16 15.40
N HIS A 13 -25.72 -25.95 16.57
CA HIS A 13 -26.29 -24.64 16.93
C HIS A 13 -25.28 -23.68 17.59
N ALA A 14 -24.21 -24.17 18.21
CA ALA A 14 -23.16 -23.31 18.75
C ALA A 14 -22.26 -22.69 17.66
N ALA A 15 -22.08 -23.36 16.51
CA ALA A 15 -21.26 -22.86 15.41
C ALA A 15 -21.99 -21.84 14.51
N GLN A 16 -23.33 -21.80 14.57
CA GLN A 16 -24.13 -20.91 13.72
C GLN A 16 -24.44 -19.56 14.41
N CYS A 17 -24.50 -19.51 15.74
CA CYS A 17 -24.64 -18.25 16.49
C CYS A 17 -23.32 -17.47 16.68
N MET A 18 -22.15 -18.07 16.45
CA MET A 18 -20.85 -17.38 16.55
C MET A 18 -20.35 -16.80 15.21
N GLY A 19 -20.94 -17.19 14.07
CA GLY A 19 -20.58 -16.70 12.74
C GLY A 19 -21.20 -15.34 12.36
N GLU A 20 -22.31 -14.96 12.99
CA GLU A 20 -23.04 -13.73 12.65
C GLU A 20 -22.70 -12.51 13.53
N ILE A 21 -22.11 -12.72 14.71
CA ILE A 21 -21.76 -11.60 15.63
C ILE A 21 -20.40 -10.96 15.26
N MET A 22 -19.59 -11.62 14.44
CA MET A 22 -18.21 -11.18 14.15
C MET A 22 -18.06 -10.24 12.94
N THR A 23 -19.15 -9.69 12.39
CA THR A 23 -19.09 -8.99 11.08
C THR A 23 -19.40 -7.49 11.10
N ARG A 24 -19.93 -6.92 12.19
CA ARG A 24 -20.20 -5.47 12.26
C ARG A 24 -19.31 -4.72 13.25
N ASP A 25 -19.14 -5.25 14.47
CA ASP A 25 -18.38 -4.58 15.52
C ASP A 25 -16.87 -4.58 15.27
N ALA A 26 -16.33 -5.65 14.69
CA ALA A 26 -14.92 -5.71 14.31
C ALA A 26 -14.59 -4.69 13.20
N ARG A 27 -15.49 -4.53 12.22
CA ARG A 27 -15.32 -3.55 11.13
C ARG A 27 -15.41 -2.12 11.66
N LEU A 28 -16.35 -1.85 12.57
CA LEU A 28 -16.50 -0.53 13.19
C LEU A 28 -15.31 -0.16 14.06
N ARG A 29 -14.77 -1.11 14.84
CA ARG A 29 -13.57 -0.90 15.69
C ARG A 29 -12.31 -0.68 14.86
N VAL A 30 -12.18 -1.35 13.71
CA VAL A 30 -11.06 -1.09 12.76
C VAL A 30 -11.19 0.31 12.14
N ILE A 31 -12.40 0.72 11.73
CA ILE A 31 -12.64 2.07 11.17
C ILE A 31 -12.37 3.16 12.22
N VAL A 32 -12.92 3.01 13.43
CA VAL A 32 -12.74 3.99 14.53
C VAL A 32 -11.27 4.01 14.98
N GLY A 33 -10.61 2.85 15.08
CA GLY A 33 -9.19 2.77 15.39
C GLY A 33 -8.32 3.43 14.32
N SER A 34 -8.67 3.30 13.04
CA SER A 34 -7.97 3.95 11.93
C SER A 34 -8.13 5.47 11.99
N ILE A 35 -9.32 5.98 12.31
CA ILE A 35 -9.59 7.42 12.49
C ILE A 35 -8.82 7.99 13.69
N LEU A 36 -8.72 7.22 14.79
CA LEU A 36 -8.01 7.66 16.00
C LEU A 36 -6.49 7.70 15.78
N VAL A 37 -5.92 6.73 15.05
CA VAL A 37 -4.50 6.74 14.65
C VAL A 37 -4.22 7.88 13.67
N LEU A 38 -5.14 8.20 12.74
CA LEU A 38 -5.00 9.35 11.84
C LEU A 38 -4.98 10.70 12.59
N SER A 39 -5.68 10.79 13.73
CA SER A 39 -5.77 12.03 14.52
C SER A 39 -4.51 12.33 15.35
N THR A 40 -3.71 11.32 15.70
CA THR A 40 -2.48 11.51 16.49
C THR A 40 -1.27 11.93 15.66
N PHE A 41 -1.32 11.82 14.33
CA PHE A 41 -0.25 12.31 13.43
C PHE A 41 -0.42 13.77 12.97
N GLY A 42 -1.40 14.52 13.50
CA GLY A 42 -1.67 15.91 13.12
C GLY A 42 -0.60 16.94 13.50
N GLY A 43 0.50 16.52 14.15
CA GLY A 43 1.53 17.39 14.70
C GLY A 43 2.93 17.09 14.18
N SER A 44 3.18 17.19 12.87
CA SER A 44 4.51 17.50 12.30
C SER A 44 4.46 17.63 10.78
N ALA A 45 3.89 18.73 10.29
CA ALA A 45 4.18 19.24 8.95
C ALA A 45 4.53 20.72 9.10
N SER A 46 5.81 20.99 9.40
CA SER A 46 6.33 22.35 9.43
C SER A 46 6.20 22.97 8.05
N ALA A 47 5.36 24.00 7.96
CA ALA A 47 5.16 24.84 6.80
C ALA A 47 6.46 25.56 6.44
N GLN A 48 6.85 25.55 5.16
CA GLN A 48 7.82 26.52 4.64
C GLN A 48 7.20 27.29 3.49
N ARG A 49 6.96 28.57 3.74
CA ARG A 49 6.54 29.61 2.80
C ARG A 49 7.67 29.87 1.80
N GLY A 50 7.50 29.39 0.58
CA GLY A 50 8.33 29.71 -0.57
C GLY A 50 7.62 29.16 -1.79
N GLY A 51 7.37 29.99 -2.81
CA GLY A 51 6.59 29.68 -4.00
C GLY A 51 7.26 28.64 -4.92
N ASP A 52 7.56 27.46 -4.38
CA ASP A 52 8.07 26.29 -5.10
C ASP A 52 6.85 25.46 -5.52
N GLY A 53 6.59 25.45 -6.83
CA GLY A 53 5.39 24.92 -7.47
C GLY A 53 4.75 23.68 -6.81
N LEU A 54 3.49 23.81 -6.42
CA LEU A 54 2.63 22.81 -5.76
C LEU A 54 3.34 21.85 -4.78
N TYR A 55 4.15 22.38 -3.86
CA TYR A 55 4.98 21.64 -2.87
C TYR A 55 6.32 21.14 -3.42
N GLY A 56 6.97 21.91 -4.32
CA GLY A 56 8.22 21.53 -4.99
C GLY A 56 8.09 20.29 -5.89
N ARG A 57 6.85 19.97 -6.29
CA ARG A 57 6.55 18.73 -7.01
C ARG A 57 7.03 18.79 -8.47
N TRP A 58 6.86 19.95 -9.09
CA TRP A 58 7.15 20.20 -10.50
C TRP A 58 8.64 20.50 -10.76
N ASP A 59 9.35 21.01 -9.76
CA ASP A 59 10.81 21.22 -9.85
C ASP A 59 11.58 19.91 -9.88
N ARG A 60 10.97 18.84 -9.36
CA ARG A 60 11.60 17.52 -9.22
C ARG A 60 10.67 16.44 -9.74
N GLY A 61 10.62 16.34 -11.06
CA GLY A 61 9.71 15.47 -11.78
C GLY A 61 10.00 13.98 -11.68
N LEU A 62 11.12 13.57 -11.10
CA LEU A 62 11.41 12.17 -10.81
C LEU A 62 11.61 11.98 -9.31
N VAL A 63 11.00 10.95 -8.76
CA VAL A 63 11.10 10.58 -7.35
C VAL A 63 11.51 9.12 -7.25
N LEU A 64 12.61 8.85 -6.56
CA LEU A 64 12.98 7.51 -6.11
C LEU A 64 12.55 7.37 -4.65
N ALA A 65 11.72 6.37 -4.36
CA ALA A 65 11.30 6.05 -3.00
C ALA A 65 11.86 4.67 -2.64
N LEU A 66 12.59 4.59 -1.53
CA LEU A 66 13.16 3.34 -1.03
C LEU A 66 12.60 3.10 0.37
N GLY A 67 12.08 1.90 0.60
CA GLY A 67 11.47 1.57 1.88
C GLY A 67 11.67 0.14 2.30
N ALA A 68 11.55 -0.08 3.60
CA ALA A 68 11.57 -1.40 4.19
C ALA A 68 10.75 -1.41 5.48
N GLY A 69 10.23 -2.58 5.84
CA GLY A 69 9.54 -2.77 7.10
C GLY A 69 8.83 -4.11 7.21
N PRO A 70 8.09 -4.33 8.30
CA PRO A 70 7.39 -5.59 8.53
C PRO A 70 6.15 -5.74 7.65
N GLY A 71 5.79 -6.98 7.36
CA GLY A 71 4.51 -7.36 6.79
C GLY A 71 3.97 -8.63 7.43
N ALA A 72 2.67 -8.83 7.32
CA ALA A 72 1.99 -10.05 7.68
C ALA A 72 1.34 -10.62 6.41
N THR A 73 1.59 -11.89 6.13
CA THR A 73 1.01 -12.59 4.98
C THR A 73 0.01 -13.61 5.46
N TRP A 74 -1.20 -13.58 4.89
CA TRP A 74 -2.23 -14.56 5.14
C TRP A 74 -2.29 -15.53 3.96
N PHE A 75 -1.97 -16.78 4.25
CA PHE A 75 -2.09 -17.89 3.32
C PHE A 75 -2.76 -19.08 4.04
N SER A 76 -3.72 -19.74 3.39
CA SER A 76 -4.38 -20.95 3.94
C SER A 76 -4.83 -20.84 5.41
N ARG A 77 -5.39 -19.68 5.80
CA ARG A 77 -5.84 -19.33 7.17
C ARG A 77 -4.75 -19.21 8.25
N GLN A 78 -3.48 -19.21 7.86
CA GLN A 78 -2.36 -18.94 8.74
C GLN A 78 -1.77 -17.56 8.42
N ALA A 79 -1.35 -16.84 9.46
CA ALA A 79 -0.67 -15.56 9.33
C ALA A 79 0.82 -15.80 9.59
N ASP A 80 1.66 -15.39 8.64
CA ASP A 80 3.11 -15.45 8.76
C ASP A 80 3.71 -14.05 8.77
N ILE A 81 4.76 -13.86 9.57
CA ILE A 81 5.50 -12.61 9.66
C ILE A 81 6.52 -12.57 8.52
N SER A 82 6.59 -11.43 7.85
CA SER A 82 7.48 -11.22 6.72
C SER A 82 8.16 -9.86 6.81
N ILE A 83 9.26 -9.72 6.09
CA ILE A 83 9.93 -8.44 5.85
C ILE A 83 9.63 -8.06 4.41
N VAL A 84 9.25 -6.80 4.20
CA VAL A 84 8.98 -6.23 2.90
C VAL A 84 9.98 -5.13 2.62
N GLY A 85 10.63 -5.22 1.46
CA GLY A 85 11.43 -4.15 0.88
C GLY A 85 10.73 -3.60 -0.35
N GLU A 86 10.87 -2.30 -0.60
CA GLU A 86 10.28 -1.64 -1.77
C GLU A 86 11.18 -0.55 -2.33
N ALA A 87 11.14 -0.44 -3.65
CA ALA A 87 11.74 0.62 -4.43
C ALA A 87 10.71 1.10 -5.46
N ARG A 88 10.46 2.40 -5.52
CA ARG A 88 9.53 3.01 -6.46
C ARG A 88 10.21 4.12 -7.22
N LEU A 89 10.05 4.13 -8.53
CA LEU A 89 10.48 5.24 -9.37
C LEU A 89 9.25 5.90 -9.96
N LEU A 90 8.95 7.11 -9.52
CA LEU A 90 7.72 7.83 -9.82
C LEU A 90 8.01 9.08 -10.66
N VAL A 91 7.20 9.28 -11.69
CA VAL A 91 7.14 10.51 -12.47
C VAL A 91 6.09 11.43 -11.85
N ALA A 92 6.48 12.66 -11.55
CA ALA A 92 5.66 13.69 -10.91
C ALA A 92 4.98 13.23 -9.59
N ASP A 93 5.54 12.20 -8.93
CA ASP A 93 4.93 11.54 -7.76
C ASP A 93 3.46 11.10 -8.02
N ALA A 94 3.17 10.70 -9.27
CA ALA A 94 1.83 10.39 -9.76
C ALA A 94 1.73 8.97 -10.32
N ALA A 95 2.72 8.52 -11.10
CA ALA A 95 2.74 7.16 -11.64
C ALA A 95 4.18 6.71 -11.90
N GLY A 96 4.42 5.41 -11.89
CA GLY A 96 5.74 4.88 -12.18
C GLY A 96 5.88 3.39 -11.94
N LEU A 97 7.11 2.95 -11.70
CA LEU A 97 7.45 1.55 -11.49
C LEU A 97 7.61 1.27 -10.00
N VAL A 98 7.18 0.08 -9.58
CA VAL A 98 7.40 -0.46 -8.24
C VAL A 98 8.10 -1.80 -8.34
N LEU A 99 9.15 -1.94 -7.56
CA LEU A 99 9.86 -3.19 -7.29
C LEU A 99 9.74 -3.47 -5.80
N SER A 100 9.24 -4.63 -5.41
CA SER A 100 9.09 -5.00 -4.00
C SER A 100 9.50 -6.43 -3.76
N GLY A 101 10.29 -6.67 -2.72
CA GLY A 101 10.64 -8.02 -2.27
C GLY A 101 9.91 -8.34 -0.97
N ARG A 102 9.46 -9.58 -0.83
CA ARG A 102 8.96 -10.13 0.44
C ARG A 102 9.82 -11.32 0.84
N TRP A 103 10.18 -11.39 2.12
CA TRP A 103 10.87 -12.52 2.73
C TRP A 103 10.16 -12.95 4.02
N GLY A 104 9.67 -14.18 4.06
CA GLY A 104 9.10 -14.79 5.27
C GLY A 104 9.61 -16.23 5.46
N PRO A 105 9.65 -16.73 6.71
CA PRO A 105 10.13 -18.08 7.01
C PRO A 105 9.22 -19.16 6.43
N ASP A 106 7.90 -19.00 6.54
CA ASP A 106 6.92 -20.02 6.11
C ASP A 106 6.18 -19.61 4.82
N SER A 107 5.98 -18.31 4.61
CA SER A 107 5.35 -17.71 3.42
C SER A 107 6.30 -17.61 2.22
N GLY A 108 7.55 -18.06 2.34
CA GLY A 108 8.53 -18.04 1.26
C GLY A 108 8.98 -16.64 0.84
N GLN A 109 9.51 -16.54 -0.37
CA GLN A 109 10.08 -15.31 -0.90
C GLN A 109 9.52 -15.00 -2.30
N TYR A 110 9.22 -13.73 -2.55
CA TYR A 110 8.86 -13.29 -3.90
C TYR A 110 9.46 -11.93 -4.23
N LEU A 111 9.60 -11.68 -5.53
CA LEU A 111 9.91 -10.39 -6.10
C LEU A 111 8.72 -9.90 -6.93
N PHE A 112 8.13 -8.77 -6.56
CA PHE A 112 7.05 -8.11 -7.27
C PHE A 112 7.60 -6.98 -8.13
N LEU A 113 7.24 -6.98 -9.41
CA LEU A 113 7.52 -5.90 -10.35
C LEU A 113 6.20 -5.44 -10.96
N GLY A 114 5.91 -4.15 -10.84
CA GLY A 114 4.67 -3.60 -11.31
C GLY A 114 4.70 -2.11 -11.57
N VAL A 115 3.50 -1.58 -11.78
CA VAL A 115 3.23 -0.15 -11.90
C VAL A 115 2.56 0.36 -10.63
N ASP A 116 2.97 1.53 -10.18
CA ASP A 116 2.34 2.33 -9.12
C ASP A 116 1.59 3.48 -9.79
N VAL A 117 0.31 3.64 -9.49
CA VAL A 117 -0.52 4.75 -9.97
C VAL A 117 -1.21 5.42 -8.80
N ARG A 118 -1.14 6.75 -8.76
CA ARG A 118 -1.73 7.60 -7.72
C ARG A 118 -2.80 8.50 -8.32
N PRO A 119 -4.05 8.01 -8.45
CA PRO A 119 -5.08 8.69 -9.22
C PRO A 119 -5.54 10.01 -8.59
N LEU A 120 -5.42 10.16 -7.27
CA LEU A 120 -5.94 11.33 -6.57
C LEU A 120 -5.13 12.59 -6.83
N PHE A 121 -3.81 12.49 -7.03
CA PHE A 121 -3.01 13.66 -7.39
C PHE A 121 -3.47 14.35 -8.67
N PRO A 122 -3.47 13.69 -9.85
CA PRO A 122 -3.89 14.33 -11.08
C PRO A 122 -5.37 14.75 -11.02
N ALA A 123 -6.23 13.95 -10.38
CA ALA A 123 -7.65 14.31 -10.22
C ALA A 123 -7.83 15.62 -9.44
N LEU A 124 -7.20 15.75 -8.26
CA LEU A 124 -7.30 16.96 -7.43
C LEU A 124 -6.64 18.16 -8.12
N PHE A 125 -5.54 17.94 -8.84
CA PHE A 125 -4.84 18.97 -9.60
C PHE A 125 -5.67 19.52 -10.76
N PHE A 126 -6.28 18.66 -11.58
CA PHE A 126 -7.10 19.09 -12.72
C PHE A 126 -8.48 19.62 -12.31
N LEU A 127 -9.04 19.13 -11.21
CA LEU A 127 -10.35 19.55 -10.69
C LEU A 127 -10.26 20.74 -9.72
N TYR A 128 -9.06 21.23 -9.41
CA TYR A 128 -8.84 22.37 -8.50
C TYR A 128 -9.40 22.14 -7.09
N LYS A 129 -9.43 20.89 -6.63
CA LYS A 129 -10.04 20.50 -5.34
C LYS A 129 -9.02 20.28 -4.22
N GLN A 130 -7.93 21.03 -4.24
CA GLN A 130 -6.94 20.99 -3.15
C GLN A 130 -7.55 21.57 -1.88
N THR A 131 -7.30 20.92 -0.75
CA THR A 131 -7.84 21.34 0.55
C THR A 131 -7.07 22.52 1.12
N TRP A 132 -5.91 22.86 0.54
CA TRP A 132 -4.96 23.89 1.01
C TRP A 132 -4.35 23.57 2.37
N ASN A 133 -4.68 22.40 2.94
CA ASN A 133 -3.96 21.80 4.05
C ASN A 133 -2.93 20.84 3.47
N GLU A 134 -1.67 21.23 3.54
CA GLU A 134 -0.56 20.49 2.94
C GLU A 134 -0.48 19.04 3.44
N PHE A 135 -0.67 18.80 4.73
CA PHE A 135 -0.66 17.44 5.27
C PHE A 135 -1.80 16.59 4.69
N ALA A 136 -3.01 17.13 4.68
CA ALA A 136 -4.18 16.43 4.14
C ALA A 136 -4.04 16.18 2.62
N ASP A 137 -3.56 17.18 1.88
CA ASP A 137 -3.34 17.07 0.45
C ASP A 137 -2.26 16.02 0.14
N LEU A 138 -1.15 15.99 0.88
CA LEU A 138 -0.11 14.98 0.72
C LEU A 138 -0.58 13.56 1.09
N MET A 139 -1.38 13.44 2.14
CA MET A 139 -2.02 12.19 2.55
C MET A 139 -2.96 11.65 1.46
N LEU A 140 -3.81 12.50 0.90
CA LEU A 140 -4.74 12.10 -0.17
C LEU A 140 -3.98 11.76 -1.45
N GLN A 141 -2.97 12.54 -1.80
CA GLN A 141 -2.14 12.33 -3.00
C GLN A 141 -1.22 11.12 -2.88
N SER A 142 -1.00 10.58 -1.68
CA SER A 142 -0.18 9.39 -1.47
C SER A 142 -0.95 8.09 -1.66
N ILE A 143 -2.28 8.13 -1.81
CA ILE A 143 -3.08 6.95 -2.10
C ILE A 143 -2.67 6.39 -3.47
N TYR A 144 -2.29 5.12 -3.47
CA TYR A 144 -1.77 4.43 -4.65
C TYR A 144 -2.45 3.09 -4.85
N VAL A 145 -2.41 2.66 -6.11
CA VAL A 145 -2.79 1.32 -6.57
C VAL A 145 -1.60 0.72 -7.29
N GLU A 146 -1.34 -0.56 -7.04
CA GLU A 146 -0.28 -1.32 -7.68
C GLU A 146 -0.88 -2.44 -8.53
N LEU A 147 -0.27 -2.68 -9.69
CA LEU A 147 -0.58 -3.82 -10.53
C LEU A 147 0.71 -4.36 -11.11
N GLY A 148 0.93 -5.67 -11.05
CA GLY A 148 2.18 -6.23 -11.55
C GLY A 148 2.24 -7.74 -11.51
N ALA A 149 3.43 -8.25 -11.82
CA ALA A 149 3.76 -9.65 -11.71
C ALA A 149 4.58 -9.89 -10.44
N ALA A 150 4.26 -10.97 -9.72
CA ALA A 150 5.07 -11.52 -8.65
C ALA A 150 5.81 -12.75 -9.15
N PHE A 151 7.12 -12.76 -8.98
CA PHE A 151 8.00 -13.88 -9.27
C PHE A 151 8.34 -14.59 -7.97
N LEU A 152 7.88 -15.83 -7.83
CA LEU A 152 8.15 -16.67 -6.68
C LEU A 152 9.61 -17.15 -6.77
N LEU A 153 10.35 -17.01 -5.67
CA LEU A 153 11.76 -17.41 -5.57
C LEU A 153 11.88 -18.79 -4.91
N ASP A 154 11.01 -19.73 -5.30
CA ASP A 154 10.94 -21.09 -4.74
C ASP A 154 11.72 -22.12 -5.57
N GLY A 155 12.56 -21.66 -6.49
CA GLY A 155 13.37 -22.50 -7.39
C GLY A 155 12.62 -22.99 -8.63
N ASN A 156 11.29 -22.95 -8.62
CA ASN A 156 10.45 -23.18 -9.80
C ASN A 156 10.05 -21.82 -10.36
N GLN A 157 10.45 -21.49 -11.59
CA GLN A 157 10.15 -20.21 -12.24
C GLN A 157 8.64 -19.97 -12.36
N SER A 158 8.02 -19.48 -11.29
CA SER A 158 6.57 -19.34 -11.16
C SER A 158 6.23 -17.85 -11.07
N SER A 159 5.33 -17.42 -11.95
CA SER A 159 4.79 -16.07 -11.96
C SER A 159 3.36 -16.07 -11.43
N ALA A 160 2.99 -14.99 -10.76
CA ALA A 160 1.65 -14.72 -10.27
C ALA A 160 1.27 -13.26 -10.56
N LEU A 161 -0.02 -12.95 -10.61
CA LEU A 161 -0.48 -11.58 -10.78
C LEU A 161 -0.73 -10.94 -9.42
N GLY A 162 -0.23 -9.73 -9.21
CA GLY A 162 -0.39 -8.99 -7.97
C GLY A 162 -1.18 -7.69 -8.18
N VAL A 163 -2.11 -7.43 -7.27
CA VAL A 163 -2.83 -6.16 -7.15
C VAL A 163 -2.63 -5.64 -5.74
N GLY A 164 -2.20 -4.40 -5.60
CA GLY A 164 -1.99 -3.76 -4.31
C GLY A 164 -2.70 -2.43 -4.20
N PHE A 165 -2.91 -1.98 -2.97
CA PHE A 165 -3.33 -0.63 -2.68
C PHE A 165 -2.73 -0.17 -1.35
N GLY A 166 -2.56 1.14 -1.20
CA GLY A 166 -2.10 1.68 0.06
C GLY A 166 -2.06 3.20 0.06
N PHE A 167 -1.49 3.74 1.12
CA PHE A 167 -1.29 5.16 1.31
C PHE A 167 -0.06 5.42 2.17
N GLY A 168 0.43 6.65 2.15
CA GLY A 168 1.57 7.09 2.94
C GLY A 168 1.24 8.29 3.81
N ILE A 169 1.75 8.27 5.03
CA ILE A 169 1.73 9.36 6.01
C ILE A 169 3.07 10.10 5.95
N PRO A 170 3.10 11.40 5.60
CA PRO A 170 4.33 12.16 5.63
C PRO A 170 4.77 12.39 7.08
N ILE A 171 5.96 11.90 7.45
CA ILE A 171 6.52 12.07 8.80
C ILE A 171 7.39 13.33 8.86
N TYR A 172 8.24 13.51 7.84
CA TYR A 172 9.23 14.57 7.81
C TYR A 172 9.57 14.96 6.37
N ARG A 173 9.84 16.25 6.09
CA ARG A 173 10.24 16.73 4.76
C ARG A 173 11.37 17.76 4.86
N PRO A 174 12.61 17.38 4.53
CA PRO A 174 13.68 18.34 4.30
C PRO A 174 13.55 18.98 2.91
N LEU A 175 14.10 20.19 2.76
CA LEU A 175 13.96 21.03 1.55
C LEU A 175 15.05 20.77 0.49
N THR A 176 16.09 20.02 0.82
CA THR A 176 17.19 19.68 -0.10
C THR A 176 16.87 18.39 -0.85
N THR A 177 17.83 17.54 -1.20
CA THR A 177 17.69 16.34 -2.04
C THR A 177 16.67 15.31 -1.53
N LEU A 178 16.54 15.19 -0.21
CA LEU A 178 15.62 14.26 0.43
C LEU A 178 14.24 14.91 0.51
N ARG A 179 13.27 14.38 -0.24
CA ARG A 179 11.90 14.90 -0.32
C ARG A 179 11.09 14.65 0.95
N GLY A 180 11.45 13.60 1.68
CA GLY A 180 10.86 13.31 2.97
C GLY A 180 10.98 11.86 3.41
N LEU A 181 10.61 11.68 4.67
CA LEU A 181 10.37 10.40 5.31
C LEU A 181 8.86 10.18 5.37
N TRP A 182 8.44 9.00 4.96
CA TRP A 182 7.04 8.60 4.89
C TRP A 182 6.85 7.29 5.63
N PHE A 183 5.75 7.17 6.35
CA PHE A 183 5.28 5.89 6.87
C PHE A 183 4.20 5.38 5.94
N GLN A 184 4.40 4.21 5.37
CA GLN A 184 3.55 3.68 4.33
C GLN A 184 2.84 2.43 4.81
N ILE A 185 1.54 2.39 4.53
CA ILE A 185 0.66 1.28 4.84
C ILE A 185 0.13 0.77 3.51
N GLY A 186 0.32 -0.52 3.24
CA GLY A 186 -0.12 -1.12 2.00
C GLY A 186 -0.62 -2.53 2.22
N THR A 187 -1.44 -2.98 1.30
CA THR A 187 -1.80 -4.38 1.17
C THR A 187 -1.64 -4.82 -0.27
N ARG A 188 -1.23 -6.07 -0.46
CA ARG A 188 -1.05 -6.67 -1.77
C ARG A 188 -1.70 -8.05 -1.79
N TYR A 189 -2.57 -8.25 -2.76
CA TYR A 189 -3.09 -9.56 -3.12
C TYR A 189 -2.24 -10.14 -4.24
N ILE A 190 -1.84 -11.39 -4.10
CA ILE A 190 -1.15 -12.15 -5.15
C ILE A 190 -2.02 -13.34 -5.50
N SER A 191 -2.45 -13.39 -6.76
CA SER A 191 -3.17 -14.51 -7.33
C SER A 191 -2.20 -15.40 -8.10
N ALA A 192 -1.93 -16.56 -7.52
CA ALA A 192 -1.14 -17.62 -8.14
C ALA A 192 -2.07 -18.73 -8.67
N ASP A 193 -3.13 -18.33 -9.37
CA ASP A 193 -4.11 -19.22 -10.03
C ASP A 193 -3.41 -20.15 -11.04
N PRO A 194 -3.82 -21.43 -11.15
CA PRO A 194 -3.34 -22.38 -12.17
C PRO A 194 -3.29 -21.83 -13.60
N SER A 195 -4.23 -20.95 -13.97
CA SER A 195 -4.25 -20.30 -15.30
C SER A 195 -3.09 -19.33 -15.55
N ASN A 196 -2.44 -18.84 -14.48
CA ASN A 196 -1.28 -17.94 -14.52
C ASN A 196 0.05 -18.68 -14.23
N ARG A 197 0.02 -19.98 -13.96
CA ARG A 197 1.20 -20.82 -13.69
C ARG A 197 1.50 -21.72 -14.88
N ASN A 198 2.74 -21.65 -15.37
CA ASN A 198 3.17 -22.51 -16.48
C ASN A 198 3.50 -23.96 -16.04
N THR A 199 3.49 -24.29 -14.74
CA THR A 199 4.16 -25.52 -14.25
C THR A 199 3.48 -26.34 -13.15
N GLN A 200 2.33 -25.99 -12.55
CA GLN A 200 1.64 -26.89 -11.60
C GLN A 200 0.17 -26.46 -11.29
N PRO A 201 -0.84 -27.27 -11.68
CA PRO A 201 -2.26 -26.85 -11.63
C PRO A 201 -3.02 -27.11 -10.32
N ASP A 202 -2.45 -27.77 -9.30
CA ASP A 202 -3.27 -28.35 -8.20
C ASP A 202 -3.24 -27.64 -6.84
N VAL A 203 -2.54 -26.50 -6.68
CA VAL A 203 -2.49 -25.81 -5.37
C VAL A 203 -2.74 -24.31 -5.51
N ASP A 204 -3.91 -23.84 -5.09
CA ASP A 204 -4.21 -22.42 -4.90
C ASP A 204 -3.23 -21.83 -3.88
N ARG A 205 -2.36 -20.90 -4.33
CA ARG A 205 -1.51 -20.09 -3.44
C ARG A 205 -1.86 -18.61 -3.51
N SER A 206 -3.14 -18.29 -3.47
CA SER A 206 -3.56 -16.91 -3.33
C SER A 206 -3.24 -16.37 -1.94
N GLU A 207 -2.57 -15.22 -1.89
CA GLU A 207 -2.04 -14.64 -0.65
C GLU A 207 -2.41 -13.17 -0.53
N TRP A 208 -2.66 -12.74 0.70
CA TRP A 208 -2.77 -11.33 1.06
C TRP A 208 -1.60 -10.94 1.96
N THR A 209 -0.85 -9.90 1.61
CA THR A 209 0.20 -9.33 2.46
C THR A 209 -0.22 -7.92 2.90
N LEU A 210 -0.37 -7.68 4.20
CA LEU A 210 -0.44 -6.33 4.78
C LEU A 210 0.98 -5.93 5.18
N TYR A 211 1.43 -4.74 4.86
CA TYR A 211 2.77 -4.28 5.19
C TYR A 211 2.81 -2.83 5.64
N LEU A 212 3.81 -2.55 6.47
CA LEU A 212 4.13 -1.25 7.01
C LEU A 212 5.59 -0.96 6.66
N THR A 213 5.87 0.12 5.95
CA THR A 213 7.22 0.45 5.49
C THR A 213 7.60 1.88 5.88
N PHE A 214 8.85 2.06 6.27
CA PHE A 214 9.44 3.39 6.35
C PHE A 214 10.11 3.70 5.03
N VAL A 215 9.74 4.82 4.43
CA VAL A 215 10.12 5.16 3.06
C VAL A 215 10.86 6.48 3.03
N VAL A 216 12.08 6.44 2.50
CA VAL A 216 12.86 7.62 2.15
C VAL A 216 12.56 7.99 0.71
N ARG A 217 12.18 9.24 0.46
CA ARG A 217 11.97 9.77 -0.90
C ARG A 217 13.09 10.71 -1.29
N LEU A 218 13.65 10.50 -2.47
CA LEU A 218 14.68 11.33 -3.10
C LEU A 218 14.08 11.97 -4.35
N GLY A 219 14.17 13.29 -4.46
CA GLY A 219 13.66 14.02 -5.61
C GLY A 219 14.79 14.45 -6.55
N PHE A 220 14.66 14.15 -7.84
CA PHE A 220 15.60 14.55 -8.88
C PHE A 220 14.96 15.62 -9.77
N LYS A 221 15.75 16.65 -10.10
CA LYS A 221 15.32 17.67 -11.05
C LYS A 221 15.03 17.02 -12.40
N ALA A 222 13.84 17.30 -12.92
CA ALA A 222 13.47 16.98 -14.28
C ALA A 222 12.88 18.27 -14.86
N ASN A 223 13.15 18.57 -16.12
CA ASN A 223 12.65 19.77 -16.81
C ASN A 223 11.13 19.71 -17.07
N ILE A 224 10.32 19.18 -16.15
CA ILE A 224 8.86 19.14 -16.27
C ILE A 224 8.19 20.39 -15.70
N GLY A 225 8.92 21.26 -14.99
CA GLY A 225 8.38 22.49 -14.38
C GLY A 225 7.65 23.43 -15.36
N HIS A 226 8.02 23.44 -16.64
CA HIS A 226 7.31 24.20 -17.67
C HIS A 226 5.84 23.78 -17.90
N TRP A 227 5.45 22.55 -17.53
CA TRP A 227 4.06 22.08 -17.62
C TRP A 227 3.18 22.60 -16.48
N GLU A 228 3.79 23.18 -15.43
CA GLU A 228 3.03 23.71 -14.31
C GLU A 228 2.24 24.96 -14.74
N PRO A 229 0.91 24.99 -14.59
CA PRO A 229 0.11 26.16 -14.86
C PRO A 229 0.55 27.37 -14.02
N ALA A 230 0.66 28.55 -14.62
CA ALA A 230 1.18 29.77 -13.98
C ALA A 230 0.52 30.12 -12.64
N ARG A 231 -0.75 29.73 -12.46
CA ARG A 231 -1.53 29.92 -11.23
C ARG A 231 -0.96 29.21 -9.99
N TYR A 232 -0.15 28.17 -10.14
CA TYR A 232 0.48 27.44 -9.02
C TYR A 232 1.90 27.92 -8.71
N ARG A 233 2.46 28.82 -9.54
CA ARG A 233 3.84 29.34 -9.38
C ARG A 233 3.95 30.58 -8.48
N HIS A 234 2.83 31.21 -8.11
CA HIS A 234 2.80 32.55 -7.52
C HIS A 234 1.92 32.67 -6.27
N ARG A 235 1.64 31.58 -5.55
CA ARG A 235 0.84 31.62 -4.30
C ARG A 235 1.59 31.04 -3.12
#